data_AF-A0A238L8X7-F1
#
_entry.id   AF-A0A238L8X7-F1
#
_cell.length_a   1.000
_cell.length_b   1.000
_cell.length_c   1.000
_cell.angle_alpha   90.00
_cell.angle_beta   90.00
_cell.angle_gamma   90.00
#
_symmetry.space_group_name_H-M   'P 1'
#
loop_
_entity.id
_entity.type
_entity.pdbx_description
1 polymer ?
#
loop_
_entity_poly.entity_id
_entity_poly.type
_entity_poly.pdbx_seq_one_letter_code
_entity_poly.pdbx_strand_id
1 'polypeptide(L)'
;MFFTRAGRVIAWLAVILGGTRIAMALFVVQSGDPSLIPRYLGGGTTGDSINLGIYELTFGIVVGVLTDISRSVANTTGTQS
;
A
#
# COMPACT_ATOMS: atom_id res chain seq x y z
N MET A 1 -15.10 13.58 -10.83
CA MET A 1 -13.90 14.02 -10.10
C MET A 1 -12.72 13.10 -10.43
N PHE A 2 -11.86 13.52 -11.37
CA PHE A 2 -10.69 12.77 -11.86
C PHE A 2 -9.73 12.38 -10.72
N PHE A 3 -9.44 13.32 -9.83
CA PHE A 3 -8.52 13.14 -8.69
C PHE A 3 -8.96 12.06 -7.69
N THR A 4 -10.24 11.97 -7.33
CA THR A 4 -10.76 10.89 -6.47
C THR A 4 -10.70 9.50 -7.10
N ARG A 5 -10.77 9.40 -8.44
CA ARG A 5 -10.60 8.09 -9.09
C ARG A 5 -9.12 7.70 -9.10
N ALA A 6 -8.24 8.64 -9.43
CA ALA A 6 -6.79 8.43 -9.39
C ALA A 6 -6.29 8.09 -7.98
N GLY A 7 -6.72 8.82 -6.95
CA GLY A 7 -6.37 8.58 -5.55
C GLY A 7 -6.76 7.18 -5.08
N ARG A 8 -7.94 6.69 -5.49
CA ARG A 8 -8.37 5.32 -5.17
C ARG A 8 -7.50 4.26 -5.84
N VAL A 9 -7.13 4.46 -7.10
CA VAL A 9 -6.24 3.52 -7.83
C VAL A 9 -4.87 3.49 -7.14
N ILE A 10 -4.32 4.67 -6.80
CA ILE A 10 -3.04 4.78 -6.09
C ILE A 10 -3.10 4.11 -4.73
N ALA A 11 -4.17 4.33 -3.95
CA ALA A 11 -4.38 3.69 -2.65
C ALA A 11 -4.36 2.16 -2.78
N TRP A 12 -5.10 1.60 -3.75
CA TRP A 12 -5.11 0.17 -4.01
C TRP A 12 -3.74 -0.37 -4.43
N LEU A 13 -3.03 0.34 -5.32
CA LEU A 13 -1.68 -0.05 -5.73
C LEU A 13 -0.71 -0.05 -4.53
N ALA A 14 -0.75 0.97 -3.68
CA ALA A 14 0.10 1.05 -2.50
C ALA A 14 -0.18 -0.09 -1.50
N VAL A 15 -1.45 -0.43 -1.27
CA VAL A 15 -1.83 -1.56 -0.40
C VAL A 15 -1.37 -2.89 -0.98
N ILE A 16 -1.55 -3.11 -2.29
CA ILE A 16 -1.14 -4.37 -2.94
C ILE A 16 0.39 -4.50 -2.93
N LEU A 17 1.11 -3.44 -3.27
CA LEU A 17 2.58 -3.45 -3.29
C LEU A 17 3.16 -3.61 -1.89
N GLY A 18 2.68 -2.85 -0.91
CA GLY A 18 3.11 -3.01 0.49
C GLY A 18 2.79 -4.39 1.04
N GLY A 19 1.59 -4.90 0.77
CA GLY A 19 1.16 -6.24 1.19
C GLY A 19 2.00 -7.36 0.58
N THR A 20 2.24 -7.30 -0.74
CA THR A 20 3.10 -8.28 -1.43
C THR A 20 4.55 -8.20 -0.94
N ARG A 21 5.09 -7.01 -0.70
CA ARG A 21 6.43 -6.83 -0.15
C ARG A 21 6.58 -7.46 1.24
N ILE A 22 5.62 -7.24 2.13
CA ILE A 22 5.59 -7.88 3.46
C ILE A 22 5.49 -9.41 3.31
N ALA A 23 4.59 -9.90 2.45
CA ALA A 23 4.41 -11.33 2.23
C ALA A 23 5.70 -12.01 1.74
N MET A 24 6.40 -11.37 0.79
CA MET A 24 7.69 -11.86 0.28
C MET A 24 8.77 -11.82 1.37
N ALA A 25 8.81 -10.77 2.19
CA ALA A 25 9.74 -10.69 3.31
C ALA A 25 9.51 -11.82 4.33
N LEU A 26 8.25 -12.09 4.70
CA LEU A 26 7.89 -13.20 5.59
C LEU A 26 8.26 -14.56 5.00
N PHE A 27 8.03 -14.75 3.69
CA PHE A 27 8.45 -15.96 2.98
C PHE A 27 9.97 -16.18 3.06
N VAL A 28 10.76 -15.12 2.85
CA VAL A 28 12.23 -15.18 2.94
C VAL A 28 12.70 -15.45 4.38
N VAL A 29 12.04 -14.90 5.41
CA VAL A 29 12.36 -15.27 6.80
C VAL A 29 12.07 -16.74 7.04
N GLN A 30 10.93 -17.24 6.57
CA GLN A 30 10.51 -18.61 6.81
C GLN A 30 11.33 -19.65 6.06
N SER A 31 11.87 -19.32 4.88
CA SER A 31 12.72 -20.22 4.12
C SER A 31 14.09 -20.45 4.77
N GLY A 32 14.57 -19.51 5.59
CA GLY A 32 15.89 -19.57 6.22
C GLY A 32 17.06 -19.47 5.23
N ASP A 33 16.79 -19.20 3.96
CA ASP A 33 17.80 -19.12 2.90
C ASP A 33 18.14 -17.64 2.59
N PRO A 34 19.34 -17.16 2.97
CA PRO A 34 19.75 -15.78 2.76
C PRO A 34 19.96 -15.43 1.27
N SER A 35 20.09 -16.42 0.37
CA SER A 35 20.22 -16.17 -1.07
C SER A 35 18.95 -15.57 -1.70
N LEU A 36 17.80 -15.73 -1.03
CA LEU A 36 16.52 -15.22 -1.49
C LEU A 36 16.35 -13.70 -1.27
N ILE A 37 17.12 -13.12 -0.34
CA ILE A 37 17.07 -11.69 0.00
C ILE A 37 17.35 -10.81 -1.23
N PRO A 38 18.51 -10.90 -1.91
CA PRO A 38 18.78 -10.05 -3.08
C PRO A 38 17.83 -10.35 -4.24
N ARG A 39 17.27 -11.57 -4.33
CA ARG A 39 16.42 -12.00 -5.43
C ARG A 39 14.98 -11.48 -5.33
N TYR A 40 14.45 -11.39 -4.11
CA TYR A 40 13.05 -11.02 -3.87
C TYR A 40 12.86 -9.70 -3.15
N LEU A 41 13.87 -9.26 -2.38
CA LEU A 41 13.82 -8.02 -1.61
C LEU A 41 14.67 -6.91 -2.26
N GLY A 42 15.48 -7.25 -3.27
CA GLY A 42 16.28 -6.32 -4.08
C GLY A 42 17.53 -5.77 -3.38
N GLY A 43 17.66 -5.93 -2.06
CA GLY A 43 18.79 -5.50 -1.24
C GLY A 43 18.37 -5.15 0.20
N GLY A 44 19.34 -4.89 1.09
CA GLY A 44 19.07 -4.57 2.50
C GLY A 44 18.72 -5.79 3.36
N THR A 45 18.16 -5.56 4.54
CA THR A 45 17.71 -6.64 5.44
C THR A 45 16.24 -6.97 5.21
N THR A 46 15.82 -8.16 5.66
CA THR A 46 14.40 -8.54 5.64
C THR A 46 13.54 -7.59 6.46
N GLY A 47 14.08 -7.07 7.57
CA GLY A 47 13.42 -6.06 8.41
C GLY A 47 13.16 -4.75 7.68
N ASP A 48 14.11 -4.28 6.86
CA ASP A 48 13.94 -3.06 6.06
C ASP A 48 12.79 -3.20 5.06
N SER A 49 12.66 -4.39 4.46
CA SER A 49 11.58 -4.66 3.51
C SER A 49 10.20 -4.73 4.16
N ILE A 50 10.12 -5.27 5.39
CA ILE A 50 8.88 -5.25 6.18
C ILE A 50 8.51 -3.82 6.55
N ASN A 51 9.46 -3.03 7.05
CA ASN A 51 9.23 -1.64 7.42
C ASN A 51 8.72 -0.83 6.23
N LEU A 52 9.36 -0.92 5.07
CA LEU A 52 8.90 -0.20 3.88
C LEU A 52 7.50 -0.66 3.46
N GLY A 53 7.24 -1.97 3.47
CA GLY A 53 5.92 -2.50 3.15
C GLY A 53 4.84 -1.98 4.10
N ILE A 54 5.13 -1.86 5.41
CA ILE A 54 4.20 -1.29 6.39
C ILE A 54 3.94 0.20 6.12
N TYR A 55 4.96 0.96 5.75
CA TYR A 55 4.79 2.37 5.34
C TYR A 55 3.90 2.50 4.11
N GLU A 56 4.15 1.68 3.07
CA GLU A 56 3.34 1.65 1.85
C GLU A 56 1.88 1.28 2.12
N LEU A 57 1.65 0.31 3.01
CA LEU A 57 0.31 -0.14 3.40
C LEU A 57 -0.43 0.96 4.19
N THR A 58 0.25 1.57 5.15
CA THR A 58 -0.28 2.69 5.95
C THR A 58 -0.62 3.88 5.05
N PHE A 59 0.29 4.24 4.15
CA PHE A 59 0.08 5.30 3.17
C PHE A 59 -1.14 5.02 2.28
N GLY A 60 -1.24 3.80 1.74
CA GLY A 60 -2.37 3.38 0.91
C GLY A 60 -3.70 3.46 1.65
N ILE A 61 -3.76 3.03 2.91
CA ILE A 61 -4.96 3.15 3.76
C ILE A 61 -5.35 4.61 3.95
N VAL A 62 -4.40 5.47 4.33
CA VAL A 62 -4.66 6.91 4.55
C VAL A 62 -5.20 7.57 3.28
N VAL A 63 -4.55 7.36 2.14
CA VAL A 63 -5.00 7.90 0.84
C VAL A 63 -6.37 7.37 0.45
N GLY A 64 -6.65 6.08 0.72
CA GLY A 64 -7.94 5.46 0.48
C GLY A 64 -9.06 6.10 1.31
N VAL A 65 -8.83 6.27 2.62
CA VAL A 65 -9.78 6.92 3.53
C VAL A 65 -10.05 8.36 3.11
N LEU A 66 -9.01 9.14 2.79
CA LEU A 66 -9.17 10.52 2.31
C LEU A 66 -9.97 10.59 1.00
N THR A 67 -9.76 9.62 0.12
CA THR A 67 -10.50 9.53 -1.16
C THR A 67 -11.98 9.22 -0.93
N ASP A 68 -12.30 8.34 0.02
CA ASP A 68 -13.69 8.01 0.37
C ASP A 68 -14.39 9.17 1.07
N ILE A 69 -13.70 9.90 1.95
CA ILE A 69 -14.21 11.14 2.56
C ILE A 69 -14.52 12.17 1.47
N SER A 70 -13.59 12.43 0.54
CA SER A 70 -13.79 13.39 -0.56
C SER A 70 -15.04 13.06 -1.38
N ARG A 71 -15.30 11.77 -1.62
CA ARG A 71 -16.48 11.31 -2.36
C ARG A 71 -17.77 11.46 -1.54
N SER A 72 -17.72 11.13 -0.25
CA SER A 72 -18.86 11.30 0.65
C SER A 72 -19.31 12.77 0.74
N VAL A 73 -18.35 13.69 0.87
CA VAL A 73 -18.61 15.14 0.88
C VAL A 73 -19.19 15.58 -0.46
N ALA A 74 -18.58 15.19 -1.59
CA ALA A 74 -19.07 15.54 -2.91
C ALA A 74 -20.52 15.11 -3.16
N ASN A 75 -20.87 13.89 -2.74
CA ASN A 75 -22.22 13.35 -2.88
C ASN A 75 -23.23 14.09 -1.98
N THR A 76 -22.80 14.54 -0.80
CA THR A 76 -23.65 15.27 0.15
C THR A 76 -23.95 16.69 -0.33
N THR A 77 -22.98 17.36 -0.97
CA THR A 77 -23.19 18.71 -1.52
C THR A 77 -24.03 18.69 -2.79
N GLY A 78 -23.92 17.65 -3.61
CA GLY A 78 -24.69 17.52 -4.86
C GLY A 78 -26.18 17.17 -4.68
N THR A 79 -26.61 16.73 -3.49
CA THR A 79 -28.02 16.47 -3.17
C THR A 79 -28.73 17.66 -2.52
N GLN A 80 -28.02 18.74 -2.21
CA GLN A 80 -28.59 19.98 -1.65
C GLN A 80 -28.87 21.07 -2.70
N SER A 81 -28.73 20.76 -4.00
CA SER A 81 -29.05 21.66 -5.11
C SER A 81 -30.33 21.26 -5.83
#